data_AF-A0A534AJD3-F1
#
_entry.id   AF-A0A534AJD3-F1
#
_cell.length_a   1.000
_cell.length_b   1.000
_cell.length_c   1.000
_cell.angle_alpha   90.00
_cell.angle_beta   90.00
_cell.angle_gamma   90.00
#
_symmetry.space_group_name_H-M   'P 1'
#
loop_
_entity.id
_entity.type
_entity.pdbx_description
1 polymer ?
#
loop_
_entity_poly.entity_id
_entity_poly.type
_entity_poly.pdbx_seq_one_letter_code
_entity_poly.pdbx_strand_id
1 'polypeptide(L)'
;MPEILDDVGHCVDAVLRRVGPRIVLALPLGIGKPTPLVNEFYRRALRDSSIDLTILTALSLLKPVARSTLEARLLAPLVARVFGTYVEPEYARAMQTDTLPPNIRILEFFLAPGAFLDSRHAQRHYLSANYTHVARDCLARGVNVIAQLVAQRSVNGELQLSLGSNPDVTVDLLPLIEGARAAGRDIVMVGQTHAQMPFMTGHALIDPGRFDFLVDHPRYDYDLFCPPNPPLGTVEHAIGMYASALVRDGGTLQIGIGELGDSLVYALLLRHQQNAAWRGALEALGSATAAPLMQAEGGAAPFSAGLFACTEMFVDQLLELYRAGILRRRVYDSLPLERLLSSGQTGERFDERILGLLAGAGAGPLLSGAEFAQLKRHGVFREDVEFAGGRVRAAGGAWIAADLADPASRALLTAECLGSKLVNGQVLHAGFFLGPRGFYAALRELPESERAQFGMRGVAFVNQLYGADQELRVLQRRAARCINTTMMVTLLGAAVSDALESGRVVSGVGGQYNFVAMAHALPGARSILCVRATRTRHGRTTSNIVWNYGH
;
A
#
# COMPACT_ATOMS: atom_id res chain seq x y z
N MET A 1 -13.45 24.14 3.35
CA MET A 1 -12.15 24.40 2.68
C MET A 1 -11.12 24.64 3.76
N PRO A 2 -9.89 24.12 3.61
CA PRO A 2 -8.82 24.30 4.58
C PRO A 2 -8.35 25.76 4.58
N GLU A 3 -7.82 26.23 5.71
CA GLU A 3 -7.01 27.45 5.75
C GLU A 3 -5.64 27.15 5.10
N ILE A 4 -5.31 27.88 4.04
CA ILE A 4 -4.04 27.71 3.33
C ILE A 4 -2.97 28.60 3.98
N LEU A 5 -1.84 28.01 4.34
CA LEU A 5 -0.72 28.67 5.00
C LEU A 5 0.56 28.50 4.17
N ASP A 6 1.37 29.55 4.11
CA ASP A 6 2.61 29.56 3.34
C ASP A 6 3.85 29.19 4.18
N ASP A 7 3.66 29.00 5.49
CA ASP A 7 4.72 28.78 6.46
C ASP A 7 4.36 27.71 7.50
N VAL A 8 5.26 26.76 7.73
CA VAL A 8 5.05 25.68 8.71
C VAL A 8 5.00 26.20 10.15
N GLY A 9 5.69 27.29 10.47
CA GLY A 9 5.66 27.93 11.78
C GLY A 9 4.28 28.49 12.09
N HIS A 10 3.69 29.24 11.15
CA HIS A 10 2.32 29.73 11.25
C HIS A 10 1.30 28.59 11.40
N CYS A 11 1.51 27.49 10.68
CA CYS A 11 0.67 26.29 10.82
C CYS A 11 0.79 25.67 12.20
N VAL A 12 1.99 25.46 12.73
CA VAL A 12 2.18 24.90 14.08
C VAL A 12 1.59 25.83 15.15
N ASP A 13 1.72 27.15 14.98
CA ASP A 13 1.07 28.13 15.87
C ASP A 13 -0.46 28.03 15.85
N ALA A 14 -1.06 27.86 14.66
CA ALA A 14 -2.50 27.68 14.51
C ALA A 14 -2.98 26.37 15.15
N VAL A 15 -2.23 25.28 14.98
CA VAL A 15 -2.52 23.99 15.61
C VAL A 15 -2.42 24.10 17.14
N LEU A 16 -1.35 24.67 17.68
CA LEU A 16 -1.17 24.84 19.13
C LEU A 16 -2.28 25.71 19.75
N ARG A 17 -2.73 26.76 19.05
CA ARG A 17 -3.90 27.55 19.49
C ARG A 17 -5.18 26.72 19.53
N ARG A 18 -5.34 25.74 18.64
CA ARG A 18 -6.55 24.92 18.53
C ARG A 18 -6.58 23.78 19.54
N VAL A 19 -5.49 23.02 19.68
CA VAL A 19 -5.47 21.79 20.49
C VAL A 19 -4.69 21.91 21.80
N GLY A 20 -4.04 23.05 22.03
CA GLY A 20 -3.23 23.32 23.22
C GLY A 20 -1.82 22.71 23.15
N PRO A 21 -1.06 22.76 24.28
CA PRO A 21 0.34 22.37 24.32
C PRO A 21 0.57 20.85 24.35
N ARG A 22 -0.47 20.03 24.57
CA ARG A 22 -0.38 18.58 24.50
C ARG A 22 -0.67 18.10 23.09
N ILE A 23 0.37 17.74 22.35
CA ILE A 23 0.28 17.29 20.96
C ILE A 23 0.49 15.79 20.90
N VAL A 24 -0.50 15.07 20.38
CA VAL A 24 -0.41 13.66 20.01
C VAL A 24 -0.55 13.59 18.49
N LEU A 25 0.59 13.67 17.82
CA LEU A 25 0.75 13.77 16.37
C LEU A 25 0.83 12.39 15.73
N ALA A 26 -0.16 12.04 14.90
CA ALA A 26 -0.10 10.88 14.04
C ALA A 26 0.48 11.24 12.66
N LEU A 27 1.40 10.41 12.17
CA LEU A 27 2.03 10.56 10.86
C LEU A 27 1.94 9.24 10.07
N PRO A 28 1.78 9.32 8.74
CA PRO A 28 1.89 8.14 7.88
C PRO A 28 3.32 7.58 7.90
N LEU A 29 3.46 6.34 7.44
CA LEU A 29 4.78 5.72 7.34
C LEU A 29 5.56 6.20 6.09
N GLY A 30 6.87 5.99 6.07
CA GLY A 30 7.69 6.29 4.89
C GLY A 30 7.61 7.73 4.39
N ILE A 31 7.45 7.91 3.08
CA ILE A 31 7.51 9.22 2.38
C ILE A 31 6.24 10.06 2.49
N GLY A 32 5.16 9.56 3.08
CA GLY A 32 3.95 10.35 3.34
C GLY A 32 4.13 11.39 4.45
N LYS A 33 5.27 11.42 5.14
CA LYS A 33 5.53 12.35 6.24
C LYS A 33 5.81 13.76 5.70
N PRO A 34 5.11 14.80 6.19
CA PRO A 34 5.45 16.18 5.90
C PRO A 34 6.61 16.64 6.77
N THR A 35 7.82 16.20 6.45
CA THR A 35 8.99 16.36 7.32
C THR A 35 9.29 17.81 7.73
N PRO A 36 9.19 18.84 6.84
CA PRO A 36 9.37 20.23 7.26
C PRO A 36 8.41 20.66 8.38
N LEU A 37 7.12 20.32 8.25
CA LEU A 37 6.10 20.59 9.27
C LEU A 37 6.37 19.82 10.57
N VAL A 38 6.73 18.54 10.47
CA VAL A 38 7.03 17.71 11.65
C VAL A 38 8.26 18.20 12.40
N ASN A 39 9.29 18.63 11.68
CA ASN A 39 10.49 19.22 12.28
C ASN A 39 10.16 20.52 13.02
N GLU A 40 9.19 21.31 12.54
CA GLU A 40 8.76 22.50 13.27
C GLU A 40 8.06 22.16 14.59
N PHE A 41 7.13 21.19 14.61
CA PHE A 41 6.56 20.69 15.88
C PHE A 41 7.65 20.23 16.86
N TYR A 42 8.62 19.47 16.36
CA TYR A 42 9.74 18.98 17.16
C TYR A 42 10.60 20.11 17.73
N ARG A 43 10.98 21.10 16.90
CA ARG A 43 11.79 22.26 17.33
C ARG A 43 11.07 23.13 18.34
N ARG A 44 9.75 23.30 18.22
CA ARG A 44 8.93 24.03 19.21
C ARG A 44 8.95 23.32 20.56
N ALA A 45 8.72 22.01 20.58
CA ALA A 45 8.80 21.21 21.80
C ALA A 45 10.22 21.13 22.40
N LEU A 46 11.27 21.23 21.57
CA LEU A 46 12.66 21.35 22.05
C LEU A 46 12.92 22.68 22.76
N ARG A 47 12.35 23.78 22.25
CA ARG A 47 12.56 25.14 22.79
C ARG A 47 11.68 25.43 24.00
N ASP A 48 10.50 24.84 24.06
CA ASP A 48 9.51 25.02 25.11
C ASP A 48 9.07 23.67 25.67
N SER A 49 9.55 23.36 26.87
CA SER A 49 9.24 22.10 27.55
C SER A 49 7.81 22.01 28.09
N SER A 50 7.02 23.10 28.02
CA SER A 50 5.59 23.05 28.32
C SER A 50 4.77 22.35 27.22
N ILE A 51 5.34 22.21 26.01
CA ILE A 51 4.75 21.46 24.91
C ILE A 51 5.08 19.97 25.11
N ASP A 52 4.05 19.16 25.43
CA ASP A 52 4.14 17.70 25.52
C ASP A 52 3.87 17.09 24.14
N LEU A 53 4.92 16.67 23.44
CA LEU A 53 4.84 16.15 22.07
C LEU A 53 4.99 14.62 22.07
N THR A 54 3.94 13.93 21.63
CA THR A 54 3.98 12.52 21.29
C THR A 54 3.82 12.34 19.78
N ILE A 55 4.76 11.67 19.12
CA ILE A 55 4.68 11.34 17.70
C ILE A 55 4.38 9.84 17.56
N LEU A 56 3.30 9.49 16.87
CA LEU A 56 2.92 8.12 16.52
C LEU A 56 3.12 7.93 15.01
N THR A 57 3.99 7.00 14.64
CA THR A 57 4.39 6.83 13.24
C THR A 57 4.95 5.44 12.98
N ALA A 58 5.50 5.21 11.80
CA ALA A 58 6.35 4.08 11.47
C ALA A 58 7.35 4.45 10.38
N LEU A 59 8.41 3.66 10.27
CA LEU A 59 9.39 3.70 9.19
C LEU A 59 9.90 5.13 8.96
N SER A 60 10.51 5.72 10.00
CA SER A 60 11.20 7.01 9.86
C SER A 60 12.47 6.85 9.03
N LEU A 61 12.55 7.55 7.90
CA LEU A 61 13.57 7.36 6.88
C LEU A 61 14.74 8.32 7.11
N LEU A 62 15.89 7.78 7.51
CA LEU A 62 17.14 8.51 7.74
C LEU A 62 18.15 8.24 6.62
N LYS A 63 18.91 9.27 6.24
CA LYS A 63 20.10 9.15 5.40
C LYS A 63 21.16 8.32 6.14
N PRO A 64 21.91 7.47 5.43
CA PRO A 64 23.00 6.71 6.02
C PRO A 64 24.12 7.66 6.47
N VAL A 65 24.74 7.34 7.61
CA VAL A 65 25.84 8.11 8.19
C VAL A 65 27.08 7.23 8.25
N ALA A 66 28.20 7.75 7.78
CA ALA A 66 29.47 7.03 7.79
C ALA A 66 29.98 6.86 9.22
N ARG A 67 30.62 5.71 9.48
CA ARG A 67 31.21 5.36 10.79
C ARG A 67 32.72 5.60 10.85
N SER A 68 33.34 5.95 9.72
CA SER A 68 34.77 6.27 9.63
C SER A 68 35.04 7.31 8.53
N THR A 69 36.21 7.94 8.58
CA THR A 69 36.64 8.92 7.56
C THR A 69 36.74 8.30 6.17
N LEU A 70 37.20 7.04 6.06
CA LEU A 70 37.30 6.34 4.79
C LEU A 70 35.92 6.06 4.20
N GLU A 71 35.00 5.56 5.04
CA GLU A 71 33.61 5.35 4.64
C GLU A 71 32.95 6.67 4.24
N ALA A 72 33.22 7.77 4.95
CA ALA A 72 32.67 9.09 4.62
C ALA A 72 33.07 9.55 3.21
N ARG A 73 34.33 9.32 2.80
CA ARG A 73 34.80 9.66 1.44
C ARG A 73 34.08 8.88 0.33
N LEU A 74 33.60 7.66 0.62
CA LEU A 74 32.83 6.84 -0.32
C LEU A 74 31.33 7.15 -0.26
N LEU A 75 30.80 7.34 0.95
CA LEU A 75 29.37 7.48 1.20
C LEU A 75 28.86 8.87 0.87
N ALA A 76 29.61 9.94 1.16
CA ALA A 76 29.12 11.31 0.98
C ALA A 76 28.70 11.63 -0.48
N PRO A 77 29.47 11.26 -1.52
CA PRO A 77 29.02 11.44 -2.91
C PRO A 77 27.77 10.62 -3.24
N LEU A 78 27.66 9.40 -2.72
CA LEU A 78 26.48 8.55 -2.90
C LEU A 78 25.26 9.18 -2.24
N VAL A 79 25.39 9.67 -1.01
CA VAL A 79 24.31 10.30 -0.25
C VAL A 79 23.81 11.55 -0.97
N ALA A 80 24.72 12.42 -1.40
CA ALA A 80 24.37 13.63 -2.14
C ALA A 80 23.62 13.29 -3.45
N ARG A 81 24.06 12.27 -4.19
CA ARG A 81 23.43 11.86 -5.45
C ARG A 81 22.07 11.19 -5.26
N VAL A 82 21.93 10.31 -4.27
CA VAL A 82 20.71 9.48 -4.08
C VAL A 82 19.63 10.26 -3.36
N PHE A 83 19.99 10.94 -2.26
CA PHE A 83 19.02 11.60 -1.39
C PHE A 83 18.86 13.09 -1.67
N GLY A 84 19.76 13.71 -2.44
CA GLY A 84 19.66 15.11 -2.86
C GLY A 84 19.27 16.05 -1.71
N THR A 85 18.21 16.83 -1.92
CA THR A 85 17.68 17.82 -0.96
C THR A 85 16.75 17.22 0.09
N TYR A 86 16.59 15.90 0.18
CA TYR A 86 15.70 15.25 1.15
C TYR A 86 15.91 15.80 2.57
N VAL A 87 14.81 16.18 3.22
CA VAL A 87 14.78 16.67 4.59
C VAL A 87 14.54 15.48 5.52
N GLU A 88 15.44 15.26 6.47
CA GLU A 88 15.30 14.16 7.44
C GLU A 88 14.39 14.54 8.62
N PRO A 89 13.64 13.57 9.19
CA PRO A 89 12.93 13.78 10.44
C PRO A 89 13.92 13.94 11.60
N GLU A 90 14.01 15.14 12.17
CA GLU A 90 14.96 15.48 13.23
C GLU A 90 14.72 14.64 14.50
N TYR A 91 13.44 14.41 14.83
CA TYR A 91 13.06 13.56 15.97
C TYR A 91 13.62 12.14 15.83
N ALA A 92 13.71 11.59 14.61
CA ALA A 92 14.15 10.22 14.39
C ALA A 92 15.67 10.11 14.57
N ARG A 93 16.42 11.16 14.21
CA ARG A 93 17.85 11.23 14.49
C ARG A 93 18.10 11.33 16.00
N ALA A 94 17.36 12.19 16.70
CA ALA A 94 17.46 12.30 18.15
C ALA A 94 17.03 11.01 18.88
N MET A 95 16.02 10.30 18.36
CA MET A 95 15.64 8.97 18.83
C MET A 95 16.78 7.97 18.63
N GLN A 96 17.42 7.95 17.45
CA GLN A 96 18.53 7.05 17.14
C GLN A 96 19.72 7.26 18.08
N THR A 97 19.99 8.51 18.50
CA THR A 97 21.09 8.87 19.39
C THR A 97 20.71 8.95 20.88
N ASP A 98 19.47 8.60 21.26
CA ASP A 98 18.94 8.72 22.63
C ASP A 98 19.11 10.13 23.23
N THR A 99 18.86 11.19 22.44
CA THR A 99 18.97 12.60 22.85
C THR A 99 17.62 13.33 22.94
N LEU A 100 16.51 12.59 22.94
CA LEU A 100 15.16 13.17 23.11
C LEU A 100 14.97 13.71 24.54
N PRO A 101 14.42 14.92 24.73
CA PRO A 101 14.08 15.42 26.06
C PRO A 101 12.81 14.72 26.61
N PRO A 102 12.55 14.79 27.93
CA PRO A 102 11.44 14.08 28.57
C PRO A 102 10.03 14.45 28.06
N ASN A 103 9.84 15.65 27.54
CA ASN A 103 8.56 16.13 26.98
C ASN A 103 8.31 15.67 25.54
N ILE A 104 9.23 14.91 24.93
CA ILE A 104 9.09 14.39 23.57
C ILE A 104 9.13 12.86 23.57
N ARG A 105 8.04 12.24 23.10
CA ARG A 105 7.88 10.79 23.05
C ARG A 105 7.60 10.33 21.62
N ILE A 106 8.48 9.49 21.07
CA ILE A 106 8.29 8.88 19.75
C ILE A 106 7.83 7.43 19.93
N LEU A 107 6.72 7.06 19.31
CA LEU A 107 6.19 5.70 19.27
C LEU A 107 6.16 5.27 17.80
N GLU A 108 6.99 4.28 17.46
CA GLU A 108 6.95 3.66 16.14
C GLU A 108 6.33 2.26 16.20
N PHE A 109 5.38 1.97 15.30
CA PHE A 109 4.80 0.62 15.17
C PHE A 109 5.53 -0.27 14.15
N PHE A 110 6.48 0.30 13.42
CA PHE A 110 7.40 -0.43 12.56
C PHE A 110 8.68 0.38 12.42
N LEU A 111 9.83 -0.19 12.79
CA LEU A 111 11.14 0.44 12.72
C LEU A 111 11.83 0.11 11.40
N ALA A 112 12.69 1.01 10.92
CA ALA A 112 13.61 0.68 9.83
C ALA A 112 14.52 -0.49 10.28
N PRO A 113 14.57 -1.61 9.53
CA PRO A 113 15.23 -2.84 9.98
C PRO A 113 16.64 -2.63 10.51
N GLY A 114 16.85 -2.94 11.78
CA GLY A 114 18.15 -2.86 12.46
C GLY A 114 18.65 -1.45 12.79
N ALA A 115 17.99 -0.38 12.32
CA ALA A 115 18.48 1.00 12.44
C ALA A 115 18.39 1.56 13.87
N PHE A 116 17.57 0.95 14.72
CA PHE A 116 17.24 1.40 16.07
C PHE A 116 17.50 0.34 17.15
N LEU A 117 18.32 -0.68 16.86
CA LEU A 117 18.62 -1.77 17.81
C LEU A 117 19.30 -1.29 19.09
N ASP A 118 20.08 -0.21 19.00
CA ASP A 118 20.86 0.34 20.11
C ASP A 118 20.19 1.60 20.73
N SER A 119 19.02 2.02 20.23
CA SER A 119 18.25 3.14 20.77
C SER A 119 17.38 2.67 21.94
N ARG A 120 17.66 3.12 23.16
CA ARG A 120 16.85 2.78 24.34
C ARG A 120 15.45 3.34 24.23
N HIS A 121 15.30 4.54 23.66
CA HIS A 121 13.99 5.15 23.44
C HIS A 121 13.14 4.28 22.52
N ALA A 122 13.65 3.92 21.33
CA ALA A 122 12.91 3.13 20.36
C ALA A 122 12.51 1.76 20.92
N GLN A 123 13.41 1.09 21.64
CA GLN A 123 13.14 -0.23 22.23
C GLN A 123 12.11 -0.17 23.37
N ARG A 124 12.04 0.94 24.14
CA ARG A 124 11.05 1.13 25.23
C ARG A 124 9.68 1.57 24.74
N HIS A 125 9.64 2.34 23.66
CA HIS A 125 8.43 2.99 23.17
C HIS A 125 7.90 2.40 21.85
N TYR A 126 8.44 1.27 21.41
CA TYR A 126 7.90 0.53 20.27
C TYR A 126 6.43 0.14 20.51
N LEU A 127 5.58 0.45 19.54
CA LEU A 127 4.17 0.12 19.55
C LEU A 127 3.95 -1.24 18.87
N SER A 128 3.84 -2.30 19.67
CA SER A 128 3.47 -3.62 19.14
C SER A 128 2.00 -3.66 18.74
N ALA A 129 1.72 -3.32 17.47
CA ALA A 129 0.39 -3.32 16.89
C ALA A 129 0.40 -4.01 15.51
N ASN A 130 -0.61 -4.84 15.26
CA ASN A 130 -0.88 -5.30 13.89
C ASN A 130 -1.25 -4.09 13.04
N TYR A 131 -0.79 -4.08 11.79
CA TYR A 131 -0.91 -2.89 10.95
C TYR A 131 -2.38 -2.43 10.74
N THR A 132 -3.30 -3.38 10.62
CA THR A 132 -4.76 -3.12 10.48
C THR A 132 -5.40 -2.51 11.73
N HIS A 133 -4.73 -2.50 12.88
CA HIS A 133 -5.24 -1.93 14.13
C HIS A 133 -4.62 -0.57 14.49
N VAL A 134 -3.65 -0.09 13.72
CA VAL A 134 -2.95 1.16 14.02
C VAL A 134 -3.91 2.34 14.09
N ALA A 135 -4.90 2.44 13.19
CA ALA A 135 -5.90 3.52 13.22
C ALA A 135 -6.67 3.58 14.56
N ARG A 136 -7.11 2.41 15.06
CA ARG A 136 -7.76 2.28 16.37
C ARG A 136 -6.80 2.70 17.50
N ASP A 137 -5.57 2.20 17.47
CA ASP A 137 -4.60 2.44 18.53
C ASP A 137 -4.16 3.91 18.57
N CYS A 138 -4.04 4.58 17.42
CA CYS A 138 -3.86 6.02 17.30
C CYS A 138 -4.99 6.78 18.01
N LEU A 139 -6.26 6.47 17.72
CA LEU A 139 -7.38 7.17 18.34
C LEU A 139 -7.45 6.94 19.86
N ALA A 140 -7.22 5.70 20.30
CA ALA A 140 -7.22 5.30 21.70
C ALA A 140 -6.10 5.99 22.52
N ARG A 141 -4.99 6.32 21.87
CA ARG A 141 -3.87 7.07 22.46
C ARG A 141 -4.10 8.59 22.53
N GLY A 142 -5.27 9.05 22.08
CA GLY A 142 -5.65 10.44 22.20
C GLY A 142 -5.07 11.33 21.11
N VAL A 143 -4.82 10.80 19.90
CA VAL A 143 -4.43 11.61 18.74
C VAL A 143 -5.36 12.82 18.60
N ASN A 144 -4.74 13.99 18.48
CA ASN A 144 -5.40 15.28 18.29
C ASN A 144 -4.79 16.08 17.13
N VAL A 145 -3.69 15.62 16.53
CA VAL A 145 -3.14 16.18 15.29
C VAL A 145 -2.78 15.03 14.34
N ILE A 146 -3.16 15.15 13.08
CA ILE A 146 -2.74 14.28 11.99
C ILE A 146 -2.04 15.16 10.96
N ALA A 147 -0.85 14.79 10.51
CA ALA A 147 -0.15 15.52 9.46
C ALA A 147 0.26 14.58 8.31
N GLN A 148 -0.05 14.98 7.08
CA GLN A 148 0.12 14.17 5.88
C GLN A 148 0.71 14.99 4.73
N LEU A 149 1.71 14.45 4.06
CA LEU A 149 2.20 14.94 2.78
C LEU A 149 1.24 14.50 1.65
N VAL A 150 0.81 15.43 0.80
CA VAL A 150 -0.17 15.18 -0.26
C VAL A 150 0.31 15.68 -1.62
N ALA A 151 -0.12 14.99 -2.67
CA ALA A 151 -0.03 15.52 -4.04
C ALA A 151 -1.20 16.47 -4.30
N GLN A 152 -0.97 17.51 -5.10
CA GLN A 152 -2.01 18.46 -5.49
C GLN A 152 -2.07 18.66 -7.01
N ARG A 153 -3.26 19.01 -7.50
CA ARG A 153 -3.48 19.54 -8.85
C ARG A 153 -4.71 20.43 -8.89
N SER A 154 -4.82 21.25 -9.93
CA SER A 154 -6.06 21.96 -10.25
C SER A 154 -6.68 21.35 -11.51
N VAL A 155 -7.97 21.00 -11.45
CA VAL A 155 -8.75 20.50 -12.59
C VAL A 155 -9.98 21.37 -12.71
N ASN A 156 -10.16 22.05 -13.85
CA ASN A 156 -11.27 22.98 -14.09
C ASN A 156 -11.41 24.08 -13.01
N GLY A 157 -10.29 24.53 -12.42
CA GLY A 157 -10.27 25.52 -11.35
C GLY A 157 -10.52 24.96 -9.95
N GLU A 158 -10.81 23.67 -9.80
CA GLU A 158 -11.01 23.03 -8.51
C GLU A 158 -9.72 22.37 -8.01
N LEU A 159 -9.41 22.58 -6.72
CA LEU A 159 -8.30 21.91 -6.05
C LEU A 159 -8.64 20.43 -5.83
N GLN A 160 -7.76 19.55 -6.31
CA GLN A 160 -7.80 18.14 -5.99
C GLN A 160 -6.55 17.75 -5.21
N LEU A 161 -6.75 16.98 -4.13
CA LEU A 161 -5.68 16.42 -3.32
C LEU A 161 -5.68 14.90 -3.40
N SER A 162 -4.49 14.34 -3.29
CA SER A 162 -4.26 12.90 -3.26
C SER A 162 -3.30 12.56 -2.13
N LEU A 163 -3.64 11.56 -1.32
CA LEU A 163 -2.77 10.95 -0.31
C LEU A 163 -1.53 10.29 -0.94
N GLY A 164 -1.55 10.09 -2.26
CA GLY A 164 -0.40 9.72 -3.08
C GLY A 164 0.15 8.38 -2.64
N SER A 165 1.33 8.44 -2.02
CA SER A 165 2.01 7.28 -1.48
C SER A 165 1.28 6.60 -0.32
N ASN A 166 0.55 7.33 0.52
CA ASN A 166 0.11 6.81 1.82
C ASN A 166 -1.38 7.05 2.09
N PRO A 167 -2.30 6.40 1.36
CA PRO A 167 -3.66 6.24 1.83
C PRO A 167 -3.73 5.35 3.08
N ASP A 168 -2.97 4.25 3.08
CA ASP A 168 -2.68 3.35 4.20
C ASP A 168 -3.56 3.44 5.47
N VAL A 169 -3.02 3.91 6.59
CA VAL A 169 -3.73 4.08 7.86
C VAL A 169 -4.59 5.34 7.81
N THR A 170 -4.20 6.34 7.02
CA THR A 170 -4.89 7.62 6.96
C THR A 170 -6.36 7.46 6.54
N VAL A 171 -6.64 6.67 5.50
CA VAL A 171 -8.02 6.38 5.05
C VAL A 171 -8.82 5.65 6.12
N ASP A 172 -8.21 4.70 6.82
CA ASP A 172 -8.87 3.93 7.88
C ASP A 172 -9.13 4.78 9.15
N LEU A 173 -8.32 5.83 9.35
CA LEU A 173 -8.44 6.75 10.48
C LEU A 173 -9.52 7.83 10.23
N LEU A 174 -9.82 8.18 8.98
CA LEU A 174 -10.77 9.24 8.63
C LEU A 174 -12.16 9.06 9.27
N PRO A 175 -12.85 7.90 9.16
CA PRO A 175 -14.15 7.71 9.81
C PRO A 175 -14.08 7.79 11.34
N LEU A 176 -12.96 7.36 11.92
CA LEU A 176 -12.73 7.40 13.37
C LEU A 176 -12.54 8.85 13.85
N ILE A 177 -11.85 9.69 13.08
CA ILE A 177 -11.70 11.12 13.35
C ILE A 177 -13.06 11.83 13.26
N GLU A 178 -13.85 11.55 12.22
CA GLU A 178 -15.19 12.13 12.06
C GLU A 178 -16.09 11.81 13.25
N GLY A 179 -16.12 10.54 13.67
CA GLY A 179 -16.87 10.12 14.86
C GLY A 179 -16.37 10.80 16.14
N ALA A 180 -15.06 10.94 16.32
CA ALA A 180 -14.47 11.62 17.47
C ALA A 180 -14.77 13.13 17.49
N ARG A 181 -14.72 13.81 16.34
CA ARG A 181 -15.12 15.22 16.20
C ARG A 181 -16.60 15.41 16.50
N ALA A 182 -17.46 14.53 16.00
CA ALA A 182 -18.89 14.54 16.30
C ALA A 182 -19.17 14.34 17.81
N ALA A 183 -18.30 13.61 18.51
CA ALA A 183 -18.32 13.45 19.96
C ALA A 183 -17.64 14.60 20.75
N GLY A 184 -17.28 15.70 20.08
CA GLY A 184 -16.73 16.91 20.72
C GLY A 184 -15.21 16.91 20.95
N ARG A 185 -14.45 15.95 20.40
CA ARG A 185 -12.98 16.00 20.46
C ARG A 185 -12.42 16.95 19.39
N ASP A 186 -11.58 17.87 19.81
CA ASP A 186 -10.77 18.68 18.90
C ASP A 186 -9.60 17.85 18.36
N ILE A 187 -9.75 17.43 17.10
CA ILE A 187 -8.71 16.75 16.32
C ILE A 187 -8.47 17.58 15.07
N VAL A 188 -7.22 17.91 14.77
CA VAL A 188 -6.82 18.72 13.61
C VAL A 188 -6.14 17.84 12.57
N MET A 189 -6.50 18.03 11.30
CA MET A 189 -5.89 17.38 10.15
C MET A 189 -5.15 18.42 9.30
N VAL A 190 -3.84 18.22 9.14
CA VAL A 190 -2.94 19.13 8.42
C VAL A 190 -2.39 18.45 7.18
N GLY A 191 -2.52 19.12 6.03
CA GLY A 191 -1.87 18.71 4.80
C GLY A 191 -0.61 19.54 4.55
N GLN A 192 0.42 18.96 3.95
CA GLN A 192 1.48 19.71 3.28
C GLN A 192 1.56 19.23 1.84
N THR A 193 1.50 20.15 0.88
CA THR A 193 1.61 19.81 -0.54
C THR A 193 3.06 19.44 -0.90
N HIS A 194 3.23 18.60 -1.91
CA HIS A 194 4.57 18.23 -2.40
C HIS A 194 4.59 18.01 -3.91
N ALA A 195 5.40 18.78 -4.62
CA ALA A 195 5.46 18.77 -6.08
C ALA A 195 5.87 17.41 -6.66
N GLN A 196 6.77 16.67 -6.00
CA GLN A 196 7.23 15.37 -6.50
C GLN A 196 6.34 14.17 -6.09
N MET A 197 5.34 14.36 -5.21
CA MET A 197 4.49 13.23 -4.80
C MET A 197 3.62 12.77 -5.97
N PRO A 198 3.65 11.48 -6.38
CA PRO A 198 2.75 11.00 -7.43
C PRO A 198 1.28 11.21 -7.07
N PHE A 199 0.52 11.82 -7.98
CA PHE A 199 -0.92 12.02 -7.82
C PHE A 199 -1.67 10.73 -8.16
N MET A 200 -2.14 10.00 -7.15
CA MET A 200 -2.86 8.74 -7.32
C MET A 200 -4.37 9.00 -7.27
N THR A 201 -5.12 8.32 -8.13
CA THR A 201 -6.58 8.51 -8.25
C THR A 201 -7.35 7.46 -7.45
N GLY A 202 -8.69 7.50 -7.52
CA GLY A 202 -9.54 6.54 -6.84
C GLY A 202 -9.49 6.71 -5.32
N HIS A 203 -9.14 5.65 -4.60
CA HIS A 203 -9.16 5.61 -3.13
C HIS A 203 -8.05 6.43 -2.45
N ALA A 204 -7.10 6.96 -3.22
CA ALA A 204 -6.12 7.92 -2.73
C ALA A 204 -6.62 9.38 -2.78
N LEU A 205 -7.70 9.66 -3.50
CA LEU A 205 -8.28 11.01 -3.55
C LEU A 205 -8.83 11.37 -2.17
N ILE A 206 -8.59 12.61 -1.78
CA ILE A 206 -9.11 13.16 -0.53
C ILE A 206 -9.73 14.52 -0.79
N ASP A 207 -10.92 14.72 -0.23
CA ASP A 207 -11.59 16.03 -0.26
C ASP A 207 -10.73 17.05 0.49
N PRO A 208 -10.34 18.18 -0.14
CA PRO A 208 -9.64 19.27 0.54
C PRO A 208 -10.33 19.72 1.82
N GLY A 209 -11.68 19.66 1.88
CA GLY A 209 -12.47 20.00 3.06
C GLY A 209 -12.22 19.15 4.30
N ARG A 210 -11.51 18.02 4.19
CA ARG A 210 -11.11 17.18 5.34
C ARG A 210 -9.93 17.75 6.12
N PHE A 211 -9.14 18.62 5.51
CA PHE A 211 -8.05 19.32 6.17
C PHE A 211 -8.56 20.60 6.85
N ASP A 212 -8.07 20.89 8.05
CA ASP A 212 -8.28 22.18 8.70
C ASP A 212 -7.24 23.20 8.22
N PHE A 213 -6.00 22.74 8.06
CA PHE A 213 -4.87 23.54 7.56
C PHE A 213 -4.19 22.83 6.40
N LEU A 214 -3.78 23.59 5.38
CA LEU A 214 -2.99 23.11 4.25
C LEU A 214 -1.77 24.02 4.08
N VAL A 215 -0.57 23.47 4.25
CA VAL A 215 0.68 24.17 3.98
C VAL A 215 1.03 23.99 2.50
N ASP A 216 1.10 25.09 1.76
CA ASP A 216 1.47 25.10 0.34
C ASP A 216 2.41 26.26 0.02
N HIS A 217 3.70 25.94 -0.14
CA HIS A 217 4.71 26.92 -0.56
C HIS A 217 5.96 26.25 -1.15
N PRO A 218 6.54 26.75 -2.26
CA PRO A 218 7.74 26.19 -2.90
C PRO A 218 9.00 26.13 -2.01
N ARG A 219 9.00 26.86 -0.89
CA ARG A 219 10.12 26.84 0.09
C ARG A 219 10.26 25.48 0.79
N TYR A 220 9.21 24.67 0.74
CA TYR A 220 9.16 23.33 1.30
C TYR A 220 9.23 22.23 0.23
N ASP A 221 9.66 22.57 -0.99
CA ASP A 221 9.98 21.57 -2.00
C ASP A 221 11.33 20.91 -1.68
N TYR A 222 11.34 19.57 -1.64
CA TYR A 222 12.54 18.76 -1.45
C TYR A 222 12.46 17.44 -2.25
N ASP A 223 13.58 16.74 -2.38
CA ASP A 223 13.60 15.41 -2.98
C ASP A 223 12.95 14.36 -2.05
N LEU A 224 12.03 13.55 -2.57
CA LEU A 224 11.48 12.42 -1.81
C LEU A 224 12.57 11.39 -1.46
N PHE A 225 12.44 10.72 -0.31
CA PHE A 225 13.36 9.66 0.07
C PHE A 225 13.32 8.51 -0.94
N CYS A 226 14.51 8.06 -1.35
CA CYS A 226 14.69 6.98 -2.30
C CYS A 226 15.56 5.88 -1.66
N PRO A 227 15.01 4.72 -1.28
CA PRO A 227 15.84 3.59 -0.88
C PRO A 227 16.77 3.17 -2.03
N PRO A 228 18.03 2.82 -1.75
CA PRO A 228 18.90 2.20 -2.75
C PRO A 228 18.47 0.75 -2.99
N ASN A 229 18.62 0.28 -4.23
CA ASN A 229 18.42 -1.13 -4.58
C ASN A 229 19.76 -1.88 -4.39
N PRO A 230 19.87 -2.78 -3.40
CA PRO A 230 21.07 -3.60 -3.25
C PRO A 230 21.20 -4.62 -4.39
N PRO A 231 22.43 -5.04 -4.73
CA PRO A 231 22.64 -6.09 -5.71
C PRO A 231 22.12 -7.43 -5.20
N LEU A 232 21.55 -8.24 -6.09
CA LEU A 232 21.09 -9.59 -5.76
C LEU A 232 22.26 -10.58 -5.78
N GLY A 233 22.35 -11.40 -4.74
CA GLY A 233 23.27 -12.52 -4.68
C GLY A 233 22.68 -13.80 -5.26
N THR A 234 23.52 -14.83 -5.41
CA THR A 234 23.12 -16.15 -5.91
C THR A 234 22.05 -16.81 -5.03
N VAL A 235 22.11 -16.61 -3.71
CA VAL A 235 21.13 -17.18 -2.77
C VAL A 235 19.75 -16.56 -2.98
N GLU A 236 19.69 -15.24 -3.14
CA GLU A 236 18.46 -14.51 -3.41
C GLU A 236 17.87 -14.97 -4.74
N HIS A 237 18.70 -15.08 -5.79
CA HIS A 237 18.28 -15.63 -7.09
C HIS A 237 17.71 -17.03 -6.96
N ALA A 238 18.38 -17.95 -6.25
CA ALA A 238 17.88 -19.30 -6.04
C ALA A 238 16.49 -19.30 -5.37
N ILE A 239 16.33 -18.52 -4.29
CA ILE A 239 15.04 -18.38 -3.59
C ILE A 239 13.96 -17.82 -4.53
N GLY A 240 14.27 -16.76 -5.30
CA GLY A 240 13.35 -16.15 -6.26
C GLY A 240 12.89 -17.14 -7.34
N MET A 241 13.79 -17.97 -7.85
CA MET A 241 13.46 -19.03 -8.80
C MET A 241 12.48 -20.04 -8.21
N TYR A 242 12.77 -20.59 -7.02
CA TYR A 242 11.87 -21.52 -6.33
C TYR A 242 10.50 -20.88 -6.04
N ALA A 243 10.47 -19.65 -5.53
CA ALA A 243 9.23 -18.93 -5.24
C ALA A 243 8.40 -18.64 -6.51
N SER A 244 9.04 -18.27 -7.61
CA SER A 244 8.35 -17.98 -8.89
C SER A 244 7.65 -19.20 -9.48
N ALA A 245 8.14 -20.41 -9.20
CA ALA A 245 7.53 -21.66 -9.63
C ALA A 245 6.21 -21.96 -8.90
N LEU A 246 6.01 -21.36 -7.71
CA LEU A 246 4.78 -21.49 -6.92
C LEU A 246 3.71 -20.47 -7.31
N VAL A 247 4.04 -19.48 -8.15
CA VAL A 247 3.09 -18.46 -8.62
C VAL A 247 2.16 -19.05 -9.70
N ARG A 248 0.86 -18.95 -9.47
CA ARG A 248 -0.17 -19.50 -10.37
C ARG A 248 -0.68 -18.44 -11.33
N ASP A 249 -0.80 -18.78 -12.62
CA ASP A 249 -1.42 -17.90 -13.61
C ASP A 249 -2.91 -17.68 -13.28
N GLY A 250 -3.40 -16.47 -13.52
CA GLY A 250 -4.73 -16.04 -13.08
C GLY A 250 -4.84 -15.78 -11.57
N GLY A 251 -3.76 -15.97 -10.81
CA GLY A 251 -3.72 -15.85 -9.36
C GLY A 251 -3.61 -14.40 -8.85
N THR A 252 -3.28 -14.29 -7.56
CA THR A 252 -3.03 -13.02 -6.87
C THR A 252 -1.63 -13.04 -6.28
N LEU A 253 -0.92 -11.92 -6.40
CA LEU A 253 0.44 -11.79 -5.90
C LEU A 253 0.49 -10.78 -4.74
N GLN A 254 1.09 -11.20 -3.63
CA GLN A 254 1.63 -10.31 -2.61
C GLN A 254 3.11 -10.61 -2.44
N ILE A 255 3.93 -9.56 -2.43
CA ILE A 255 5.37 -9.68 -2.21
C ILE A 255 5.81 -8.78 -1.08
N GLY A 256 6.79 -9.25 -0.31
CA GLY A 256 7.56 -8.41 0.61
C GLY A 256 8.53 -7.48 -0.12
N ILE A 257 9.29 -6.72 0.66
CA ILE A 257 10.25 -5.72 0.18
C ILE A 257 11.69 -6.25 0.14
N GLY A 258 12.56 -5.53 -0.56
CA GLY A 258 14.00 -5.76 -0.61
C GLY A 258 14.39 -6.92 -1.53
N GLU A 259 15.62 -7.40 -1.37
CA GLU A 259 16.29 -8.32 -2.30
C GLU A 259 15.48 -9.55 -2.71
N LEU A 260 14.70 -10.14 -1.78
CA LEU A 260 13.91 -11.33 -2.10
C LEU A 260 12.65 -11.01 -2.93
N GLY A 261 12.04 -9.84 -2.72
CA GLY A 261 10.96 -9.35 -3.59
C GLY A 261 11.48 -9.07 -5.00
N ASP A 262 12.63 -8.40 -5.09
CA ASP A 262 13.30 -8.08 -6.36
C ASP A 262 13.67 -9.35 -7.13
N SER A 263 14.25 -10.33 -6.45
CA SER A 263 14.63 -11.61 -7.04
C SER A 263 13.43 -12.41 -7.55
N LEU A 264 12.33 -12.43 -6.79
CA LEU A 264 11.09 -13.06 -7.22
C LEU A 264 10.55 -12.39 -8.49
N VAL A 265 10.50 -11.07 -8.54
CA VAL A 265 10.02 -10.35 -9.73
C VAL A 265 10.92 -10.64 -10.93
N TYR A 266 12.24 -10.60 -10.75
CA TYR A 266 13.19 -10.99 -11.79
C TYR A 266 12.89 -12.41 -12.32
N ALA A 267 12.67 -13.37 -11.43
CA ALA A 267 12.36 -14.75 -11.82
C ALA A 267 10.99 -14.87 -12.53
N LEU A 268 9.99 -14.07 -12.16
CA LEU A 268 8.70 -14.00 -12.85
C LEU A 268 8.82 -13.41 -14.26
N LEU A 269 9.63 -12.36 -14.42
CA LEU A 269 9.95 -11.79 -15.74
C LEU A 269 10.66 -12.82 -16.60
N LEU A 270 11.66 -13.53 -16.05
CA LEU A 270 12.37 -14.59 -16.75
C LEU A 270 11.42 -15.72 -17.15
N ARG A 271 10.53 -16.15 -16.24
CA ARG A 271 9.50 -17.16 -16.54
C ARG A 271 8.60 -16.74 -17.69
N HIS A 272 8.23 -15.46 -17.76
CA HIS A 272 7.30 -14.96 -18.78
C HIS A 272 7.97 -14.72 -20.14
N GLN A 273 9.14 -14.09 -20.15
CA GLN A 273 9.81 -13.61 -21.36
C GLN A 273 10.81 -14.63 -21.93
N GLN A 274 11.46 -15.42 -21.06
CA GLN A 274 12.54 -16.35 -21.41
C GLN A 274 12.34 -17.70 -20.72
N ASN A 275 11.17 -18.30 -20.93
CA ASN A 275 10.71 -19.44 -20.16
C ASN A 275 11.64 -20.67 -20.21
N ALA A 276 12.32 -20.92 -21.33
CA ALA A 276 13.31 -21.99 -21.45
C ALA A 276 14.51 -21.77 -20.51
N ALA A 277 15.02 -20.54 -20.43
CA ALA A 277 16.12 -20.19 -19.52
C ALA A 277 15.67 -20.31 -18.05
N TRP A 278 14.45 -19.89 -17.74
CA TRP A 278 13.87 -20.07 -16.40
C TRP A 278 13.77 -21.55 -15.99
N ARG A 279 13.32 -22.43 -16.89
CA ARG A 279 13.28 -23.88 -16.64
C ARG A 279 14.66 -24.49 -16.44
N GLY A 280 15.61 -24.14 -17.30
CA GLY A 280 17.00 -24.61 -17.19
C GLY A 280 17.66 -24.17 -15.87
N ALA A 281 17.38 -22.94 -15.43
CA ALA A 281 17.86 -22.45 -14.14
C ALA A 281 17.25 -23.22 -12.95
N LEU A 282 15.95 -23.54 -12.99
CA LEU A 282 15.31 -24.37 -11.95
C LEU A 282 15.88 -25.79 -11.90
N GLU A 283 16.09 -26.40 -13.06
CA GLU A 283 16.70 -27.73 -13.16
C GLU A 283 18.11 -27.74 -12.58
N ALA A 284 18.94 -26.74 -12.93
CA ALA A 284 20.29 -26.58 -12.39
C ALA A 284 20.31 -26.35 -10.87
N LEU A 285 19.26 -25.76 -10.30
CA LEU A 285 19.08 -25.60 -8.86
C LEU A 285 18.60 -26.88 -8.14
N GLY A 286 18.32 -27.96 -8.88
CA GLY A 286 17.89 -29.24 -8.33
C GLY A 286 16.40 -29.30 -8.00
N SER A 287 15.54 -28.63 -8.77
CA SER A 287 14.10 -28.52 -8.48
C SER A 287 13.32 -29.84 -8.52
N ALA A 288 13.93 -30.96 -8.92
CA ALA A 288 13.29 -32.27 -9.01
C ALA A 288 12.63 -32.71 -7.68
N THR A 289 13.25 -32.41 -6.53
CA THR A 289 12.72 -32.76 -5.20
C THR A 289 11.47 -31.94 -4.83
N ALA A 290 11.33 -30.73 -5.37
CA ALA A 290 10.21 -29.82 -5.15
C ALA A 290 9.15 -29.89 -6.26
N ALA A 291 9.38 -30.66 -7.32
CA ALA A 291 8.51 -30.71 -8.51
C ALA A 291 7.04 -31.03 -8.19
N PRO A 292 6.70 -31.98 -7.29
CA PRO A 292 5.30 -32.25 -6.95
C PRO A 292 4.59 -31.03 -6.36
N LEU A 293 5.26 -30.29 -5.46
CA LEU A 293 4.71 -29.08 -4.86
C LEU A 293 4.54 -27.97 -5.89
N MET A 294 5.54 -27.76 -6.75
CA MET A 294 5.48 -26.76 -7.82
C MET A 294 4.33 -27.02 -8.80
N GLN A 295 4.11 -28.28 -9.17
CA GLN A 295 3.02 -28.68 -10.07
C GLN A 295 1.65 -28.51 -9.40
N ALA A 296 1.53 -28.90 -8.13
CA ALA A 296 0.28 -28.78 -7.38
C ALA A 296 -0.11 -27.31 -7.12
N GLU A 297 0.86 -26.47 -6.78
CA GLU A 297 0.58 -25.12 -6.30
C GLU A 297 0.78 -24.03 -7.35
N GLY A 298 1.76 -24.15 -8.23
CA GLY A 298 2.16 -23.09 -9.12
C GLY A 298 1.91 -23.37 -10.59
N GLY A 299 2.96 -23.21 -11.40
CA GLY A 299 2.89 -23.45 -12.84
C GLY A 299 4.24 -23.24 -13.53
N ALA A 300 4.41 -23.85 -14.70
CA ALA A 300 5.66 -23.79 -15.45
C ALA A 300 5.58 -22.91 -16.72
N ALA A 301 4.37 -22.54 -17.17
CA ALA A 301 4.15 -21.77 -18.39
C ALA A 301 4.25 -20.25 -18.14
N PRO A 302 4.52 -19.45 -19.18
CA PRO A 302 4.28 -18.01 -19.16
C PRO A 302 2.84 -17.67 -18.75
N PHE A 303 2.64 -16.48 -18.17
CA PHE A 303 1.32 -16.00 -17.75
C PHE A 303 0.42 -15.66 -18.94
N SER A 304 -0.71 -16.35 -19.08
CA SER A 304 -1.72 -16.10 -20.13
C SER A 304 -2.93 -15.32 -19.60
N ALA A 305 -3.44 -15.68 -18.42
CA ALA A 305 -4.45 -14.88 -17.75
C ALA A 305 -3.82 -13.62 -17.10
N GLY A 306 -2.56 -13.72 -16.70
CA GLY A 306 -1.88 -12.68 -15.93
C GLY A 306 -2.21 -12.76 -14.44
N LEU A 307 -1.65 -11.83 -13.69
CA LEU A 307 -1.79 -11.72 -12.26
C LEU A 307 -2.53 -10.43 -11.90
N PHE A 308 -3.14 -10.45 -10.72
CA PHE A 308 -3.57 -9.27 -9.97
C PHE A 308 -2.64 -9.15 -8.76
N ALA A 309 -2.25 -7.94 -8.37
CA ALA A 309 -1.46 -7.71 -7.17
C ALA A 309 -2.35 -7.18 -6.03
N CYS A 310 -2.23 -7.77 -4.83
CA CYS A 310 -2.82 -7.21 -3.62
C CYS A 310 -1.75 -7.25 -2.53
N THR A 311 -1.02 -6.15 -2.35
CA THR A 311 0.23 -6.11 -1.59
C THR A 311 0.25 -4.95 -0.62
N GLU A 312 0.89 -5.08 0.53
CA GLU A 312 1.00 -3.96 1.48
C GLU A 312 1.70 -2.75 0.84
N MET A 313 2.82 -3.01 0.17
CA MET A 313 3.68 -2.00 -0.45
C MET A 313 3.78 -2.20 -1.96
N PHE A 314 3.50 -1.14 -2.72
CA PHE A 314 3.76 -1.06 -4.15
C PHE A 314 5.20 -0.63 -4.40
N VAL A 315 6.01 -1.60 -4.82
CA VAL A 315 7.43 -1.42 -5.16
C VAL A 315 7.63 -1.27 -6.67
N ASP A 316 8.75 -0.72 -7.10
CA ASP A 316 9.03 -0.43 -8.51
C ASP A 316 9.05 -1.68 -9.40
N GLN A 317 9.41 -2.82 -8.83
CA GLN A 317 9.44 -4.10 -9.53
C GLN A 317 8.03 -4.56 -9.94
N LEU A 318 6.97 -4.23 -9.18
CA LEU A 318 5.59 -4.52 -9.60
C LEU A 318 5.18 -3.70 -10.83
N LEU A 319 5.72 -2.49 -10.99
CA LEU A 319 5.51 -1.70 -12.20
C LEU A 319 6.18 -2.35 -13.42
N GLU A 320 7.33 -3.01 -13.23
CA GLU A 320 7.97 -3.81 -14.29
C GLU A 320 7.12 -5.03 -14.68
N LEU A 321 6.48 -5.71 -13.72
CA LEU A 321 5.53 -6.78 -14.04
C LEU A 321 4.32 -6.27 -14.82
N TYR A 322 3.83 -5.06 -14.53
CA TYR A 322 2.77 -4.42 -15.32
C TYR A 322 3.24 -4.13 -16.75
N ARG A 323 4.41 -3.51 -16.91
CA ARG A 323 5.02 -3.20 -18.23
C ARG A 323 5.28 -4.45 -19.07
N ALA A 324 5.63 -5.56 -18.42
CA ALA A 324 5.83 -6.85 -19.06
C ALA A 324 4.53 -7.58 -19.43
N GLY A 325 3.34 -7.03 -19.12
CA GLY A 325 2.05 -7.66 -19.39
C GLY A 325 1.70 -8.80 -18.42
N ILE A 326 2.40 -8.92 -17.29
CA ILE A 326 2.14 -9.94 -16.27
C ILE A 326 1.04 -9.46 -15.32
N LEU A 327 1.13 -8.23 -14.77
CA LEU A 327 0.04 -7.64 -14.00
C LEU A 327 -1.02 -7.09 -14.96
N ARG A 328 -1.96 -7.94 -15.38
CA ARG A 328 -3.01 -7.57 -16.33
C ARG A 328 -4.40 -8.09 -15.97
N ARG A 329 -4.51 -8.96 -14.97
CA ARG A 329 -5.82 -9.43 -14.51
C ARG A 329 -6.47 -8.30 -13.73
N ARG A 330 -7.53 -7.72 -14.27
CA ARG A 330 -8.24 -6.64 -13.60
C ARG A 330 -9.24 -7.18 -12.60
N VAL A 331 -9.48 -6.36 -11.58
CA VAL A 331 -10.56 -6.50 -10.63
C VAL A 331 -11.40 -5.22 -10.60
N TYR A 332 -12.66 -5.35 -10.24
CA TYR A 332 -13.64 -4.27 -10.26
C TYR A 332 -14.25 -4.09 -8.87
N ASP A 333 -14.47 -2.85 -8.47
CA ASP A 333 -15.13 -2.50 -7.20
C ASP A 333 -16.66 -2.68 -7.31
N SER A 334 -17.10 -3.88 -7.72
CA SER A 334 -18.50 -4.25 -7.88
C SER A 334 -18.69 -5.76 -7.67
N LEU A 335 -19.42 -6.13 -6.62
CA LEU A 335 -19.64 -7.53 -6.27
C LEU A 335 -20.41 -8.31 -7.35
N PRO A 336 -21.50 -7.78 -7.94
CA PRO A 336 -22.18 -8.48 -9.04
C PRO A 336 -21.27 -8.74 -10.24
N LEU A 337 -20.44 -7.77 -10.64
CA LEU A 337 -19.50 -7.95 -11.75
C LEU A 337 -18.43 -8.99 -11.41
N GLU A 338 -17.85 -8.94 -10.21
CA GLU A 338 -16.86 -9.94 -9.79
C GLU A 338 -17.44 -11.34 -9.71
N ARG A 339 -18.70 -11.51 -9.30
CA ARG A 339 -19.39 -12.83 -9.35
C ARG A 339 -19.50 -13.36 -10.78
N LEU A 340 -19.92 -12.52 -11.74
CA LEU A 340 -20.04 -12.91 -13.15
C LEU A 340 -18.69 -13.24 -13.81
N LEU A 341 -17.67 -12.44 -13.50
CA LEU A 341 -16.29 -12.68 -13.97
C LEU A 341 -15.69 -13.93 -13.31
N SER A 342 -16.07 -14.23 -12.06
CA SER A 342 -15.62 -15.43 -11.35
C SER A 342 -16.26 -16.71 -11.86
N SER A 343 -17.54 -16.67 -12.20
CA SER A 343 -18.28 -17.81 -12.73
C SER A 343 -18.00 -18.10 -14.20
N GLY A 344 -17.32 -17.17 -14.91
CA GLY A 344 -17.09 -17.28 -16.35
C GLY A 344 -18.35 -17.05 -17.20
N GLN A 345 -19.42 -16.54 -16.60
CA GLN A 345 -20.66 -16.21 -17.32
C GLN A 345 -20.51 -14.98 -18.23
N THR A 346 -19.50 -14.13 -17.95
CA THR A 346 -19.14 -12.99 -18.79
C THR A 346 -17.63 -12.73 -18.74
N GLY A 347 -17.14 -11.88 -19.65
CA GLY A 347 -15.79 -11.36 -19.64
C GLY A 347 -15.78 -9.83 -19.54
N GLU A 348 -14.60 -9.22 -19.69
CA GLU A 348 -14.52 -7.75 -19.75
C GLU A 348 -15.19 -7.17 -21.00
N ARG A 349 -15.38 -7.98 -22.05
CA ARG A 349 -16.29 -7.67 -23.16
C ARG A 349 -17.54 -8.49 -22.98
N PHE A 350 -18.69 -7.85 -23.11
CA PHE A 350 -19.98 -8.46 -22.84
C PHE A 350 -21.00 -8.04 -23.91
N ASP A 351 -22.12 -8.76 -23.93
CA ASP A 351 -23.26 -8.50 -24.81
C ASP A 351 -24.52 -8.19 -23.98
N GLU A 352 -25.67 -8.11 -24.65
CA GLU A 352 -26.99 -7.89 -24.06
C GLU A 352 -27.36 -8.79 -22.88
N ARG A 353 -26.74 -9.97 -22.75
CA ARG A 353 -27.07 -10.92 -21.68
C ARG A 353 -26.64 -10.40 -20.31
N ILE A 354 -25.71 -9.44 -20.23
CA ILE A 354 -25.17 -8.94 -18.96
C ILE A 354 -26.26 -8.45 -18.00
N LEU A 355 -27.28 -7.74 -18.51
CA LEU A 355 -28.37 -7.21 -17.68
C LEU A 355 -29.20 -8.32 -17.04
N GLY A 356 -29.45 -9.42 -17.77
CA GLY A 356 -30.14 -10.59 -17.24
C GLY A 356 -29.29 -11.37 -16.23
N LEU A 357 -27.96 -11.39 -16.42
CA LEU A 357 -27.01 -12.07 -15.53
C LEU A 357 -26.81 -11.32 -14.20
N LEU A 358 -26.85 -9.99 -14.21
CA LEU A 358 -26.62 -9.16 -13.02
C LEU A 358 -27.58 -9.47 -11.87
N ALA A 359 -28.85 -9.76 -12.16
CA ALA A 359 -29.84 -10.13 -11.15
C ALA A 359 -29.44 -11.44 -10.42
N GLY A 360 -29.02 -12.46 -11.17
CA GLY A 360 -28.50 -13.72 -10.60
C GLY A 360 -27.17 -13.56 -9.85
N ALA A 361 -26.41 -12.50 -10.16
CA ALA A 361 -25.21 -12.11 -9.45
C ALA A 361 -25.46 -11.18 -8.24
N GLY A 362 -26.72 -10.94 -7.88
CA GLY A 362 -27.12 -10.21 -6.69
C GLY A 362 -27.21 -8.69 -6.86
N ALA A 363 -27.32 -8.17 -8.09
CA ALA A 363 -27.85 -6.83 -8.30
C ALA A 363 -29.36 -6.81 -7.98
N GLY A 364 -29.86 -5.71 -7.43
CA GLY A 364 -31.30 -5.55 -7.18
C GLY A 364 -32.14 -5.68 -8.47
N PRO A 365 -33.40 -6.16 -8.38
CA PRO A 365 -34.29 -6.22 -9.53
C PRO A 365 -34.60 -4.82 -10.06
N LEU A 366 -34.67 -3.82 -9.18
CA LEU A 366 -34.72 -2.40 -9.52
C LEU A 366 -33.40 -1.78 -9.09
N LEU A 367 -32.66 -1.19 -10.04
CA LEU A 367 -31.38 -0.56 -9.71
C LEU A 367 -31.60 0.69 -8.87
N SER A 368 -30.94 0.72 -7.71
CA SER A 368 -30.74 1.96 -6.97
C SER A 368 -29.78 2.91 -7.71
N GLY A 369 -29.80 4.19 -7.35
CA GLY A 369 -28.84 5.16 -7.92
C GLY A 369 -27.38 4.79 -7.64
N ALA A 370 -27.11 4.16 -6.49
CA ALA A 370 -25.77 3.70 -6.13
C ALA A 370 -25.32 2.51 -7.00
N GLU A 371 -26.19 1.52 -7.19
CA GLU A 371 -25.90 0.37 -8.07
C GLU A 371 -25.72 0.83 -9.53
N PHE A 372 -26.61 1.68 -10.04
CA PHE A 372 -26.47 2.24 -11.39
C PHE A 372 -25.15 3.00 -11.54
N ALA A 373 -24.81 3.87 -10.59
CA ALA A 373 -23.55 4.63 -10.62
C ALA A 373 -22.33 3.71 -10.61
N GLN A 374 -22.35 2.61 -9.84
CA GLN A 374 -21.28 1.61 -9.81
C GLN A 374 -21.17 0.86 -11.16
N LEU A 375 -22.30 0.40 -11.72
CA LEU A 375 -22.34 -0.30 -13.00
C LEU A 375 -21.91 0.62 -14.16
N LYS A 376 -22.36 1.88 -14.17
CA LYS A 376 -21.94 2.92 -15.12
C LYS A 376 -20.46 3.23 -14.99
N ARG A 377 -19.94 3.39 -13.77
CA ARG A 377 -18.50 3.58 -13.51
C ARG A 377 -17.66 2.46 -14.11
N HIS A 378 -18.19 1.24 -14.16
CA HIS A 378 -17.50 0.10 -14.75
C HIS A 378 -17.91 -0.18 -16.20
N GLY A 379 -18.61 0.74 -16.87
CA GLY A 379 -18.87 0.67 -18.31
C GLY A 379 -20.01 -0.25 -18.73
N VAL A 380 -20.79 -0.79 -17.79
CA VAL A 380 -22.01 -1.57 -18.10
C VAL A 380 -23.02 -0.68 -18.81
N PHE A 381 -23.19 0.54 -18.32
CA PHE A 381 -23.95 1.60 -18.99
C PHE A 381 -22.98 2.61 -19.60
N ARG A 382 -23.38 3.23 -20.72
CA ARG A 382 -22.56 4.26 -21.37
C ARG A 382 -22.42 5.52 -20.51
N GLU A 383 -21.39 6.32 -20.77
CA GLU A 383 -21.13 7.54 -20.00
C GLU A 383 -22.19 8.64 -20.21
N ASP A 384 -22.87 8.64 -21.36
CA ASP A 384 -23.86 9.66 -21.77
C ASP A 384 -25.24 9.47 -21.14
N VAL A 385 -25.52 8.33 -20.50
CA VAL A 385 -26.84 8.06 -19.90
C VAL A 385 -26.98 8.57 -18.47
N GLU A 386 -28.16 9.08 -18.11
CA GLU A 386 -28.44 9.67 -16.79
C GLU A 386 -29.37 8.77 -15.98
N PHE A 387 -29.30 8.85 -14.65
CA PHE A 387 -30.21 8.12 -13.76
C PHE A 387 -30.98 9.07 -12.85
N ALA A 388 -32.30 8.95 -12.83
CA ALA A 388 -33.18 9.70 -11.92
C ALA A 388 -34.45 8.91 -11.63
N GLY A 389 -34.87 8.89 -10.37
CA GLY A 389 -36.16 8.30 -9.96
C GLY A 389 -36.35 6.84 -10.38
N GLY A 390 -35.29 6.02 -10.35
CA GLY A 390 -35.38 4.60 -10.76
C GLY A 390 -35.44 4.38 -12.27
N ARG A 391 -35.10 5.39 -13.07
CA ARG A 391 -35.12 5.35 -14.54
C ARG A 391 -33.79 5.79 -15.11
N VAL A 392 -33.45 5.24 -16.27
CA VAL A 392 -32.26 5.60 -17.05
C VAL A 392 -32.71 6.40 -18.27
N ARG A 393 -32.09 7.56 -18.51
CA ARG A 393 -32.32 8.37 -19.70
C ARG A 393 -31.39 7.92 -20.80
N ALA A 394 -31.95 7.40 -21.88
CA ALA A 394 -31.23 7.07 -23.10
C ALA A 394 -30.73 8.32 -23.83
N ALA A 395 -29.78 8.15 -24.75
CA ALA A 395 -29.25 9.23 -25.58
C ALA A 395 -30.34 9.93 -26.41
N GLY A 396 -31.37 9.18 -26.85
CA GLY A 396 -32.54 9.72 -27.53
C GLY A 396 -33.51 10.51 -26.63
N GLY A 397 -33.21 10.61 -25.33
CA GLY A 397 -34.01 11.35 -24.35
C GLY A 397 -35.12 10.53 -23.68
N ALA A 398 -35.36 9.30 -24.11
CA ALA A 398 -36.36 8.41 -23.52
C ALA A 398 -35.95 7.97 -22.10
N TRP A 399 -36.90 7.96 -21.18
CA TRP A 399 -36.70 7.45 -19.82
C TRP A 399 -37.18 6.00 -19.72
N ILE A 400 -36.26 5.08 -19.47
CA ILE A 400 -36.51 3.64 -19.38
C ILE A 400 -36.45 3.22 -17.90
N ALA A 401 -37.36 2.37 -17.44
CA ALA A 401 -37.31 1.87 -16.07
C ALA A 401 -36.02 1.06 -15.85
N ALA A 402 -35.34 1.30 -14.72
CA ALA A 402 -34.14 0.55 -14.35
C ALA A 402 -34.49 -0.80 -13.69
N ASP A 403 -35.43 -1.52 -14.30
CA ASP A 403 -35.95 -2.80 -13.86
C ASP A 403 -35.27 -3.93 -14.66
N LEU A 404 -34.38 -4.66 -13.99
CA LEU A 404 -33.68 -5.82 -14.53
C LEU A 404 -34.53 -7.10 -14.48
N ALA A 405 -35.65 -7.11 -13.76
CA ALA A 405 -36.58 -8.26 -13.73
C ALA A 405 -37.57 -8.22 -14.90
N ASP A 406 -37.98 -7.02 -15.34
CA ASP A 406 -38.86 -6.84 -16.51
C ASP A 406 -38.11 -7.04 -17.85
N PRO A 407 -38.48 -8.05 -18.66
CA PRO A 407 -37.88 -8.28 -19.97
C PRO A 407 -37.98 -7.09 -20.93
N ALA A 408 -39.06 -6.30 -20.87
CA ALA A 408 -39.23 -5.15 -21.76
C ALA A 408 -38.26 -4.02 -21.41
N SER A 409 -38.15 -3.69 -20.11
CA SER A 409 -37.17 -2.75 -19.60
C SER A 409 -35.75 -3.17 -19.93
N ARG A 410 -35.37 -4.44 -19.74
CA ARG A 410 -34.05 -4.95 -20.14
C ARG A 410 -33.78 -4.78 -21.63
N ALA A 411 -34.74 -5.08 -22.50
CA ALA A 411 -34.56 -4.95 -23.94
C ALA A 411 -34.28 -3.49 -24.36
N LEU A 412 -35.02 -2.54 -23.79
CA LEU A 412 -34.80 -1.11 -24.02
C LEU A 412 -33.47 -0.63 -23.45
N LEU A 413 -33.11 -1.01 -22.23
CA LEU A 413 -31.82 -0.67 -21.62
C LEU A 413 -30.64 -1.22 -22.44
N THR A 414 -30.76 -2.46 -22.92
CA THR A 414 -29.78 -3.08 -23.82
C THR A 414 -29.61 -2.27 -25.09
N ALA A 415 -30.70 -1.97 -25.78
CA ALA A 415 -30.66 -1.29 -27.08
C ALA A 415 -30.16 0.15 -26.97
N GLU A 416 -30.56 0.87 -25.90
CA GLU A 416 -30.40 2.31 -25.85
C GLU A 416 -29.43 2.81 -24.78
N CYS A 417 -28.97 1.99 -23.83
CA CYS A 417 -28.17 2.47 -22.68
C CYS A 417 -26.86 1.69 -22.43
N LEU A 418 -26.74 0.47 -22.96
CA LEU A 418 -25.65 -0.45 -22.63
C LEU A 418 -24.31 0.00 -23.24
N GLY A 419 -23.24 -0.18 -22.48
CA GLY A 419 -21.86 -0.16 -22.98
C GLY A 419 -21.49 -1.49 -23.65
N SER A 420 -20.20 -1.65 -23.98
CA SER A 420 -19.70 -2.86 -24.70
C SER A 420 -18.49 -3.53 -24.04
N LYS A 421 -17.89 -2.86 -23.06
CA LYS A 421 -16.75 -3.38 -22.31
C LYS A 421 -16.68 -2.77 -20.92
N LEU A 422 -16.13 -3.53 -19.99
CA LEU A 422 -15.82 -3.04 -18.67
C LEU A 422 -14.67 -2.03 -18.73
N VAL A 423 -14.74 -1.03 -17.87
CA VAL A 423 -13.71 0.01 -17.70
C VAL A 423 -13.40 0.23 -16.22
N ASN A 424 -12.32 0.98 -15.94
CA ASN A 424 -11.89 1.29 -14.58
C ASN A 424 -11.59 0.05 -13.72
N GLY A 425 -11.14 -1.03 -14.34
CA GLY A 425 -10.61 -2.20 -13.66
C GLY A 425 -9.19 -1.96 -13.15
N GLN A 426 -8.84 -2.56 -12.01
CA GLN A 426 -7.56 -2.36 -11.33
C GLN A 426 -6.73 -3.63 -11.38
N VAL A 427 -5.42 -3.49 -11.62
CA VAL A 427 -4.47 -4.62 -11.66
C VAL A 427 -3.66 -4.76 -10.38
N LEU A 428 -3.71 -3.74 -9.52
CA LEU A 428 -2.99 -3.70 -8.26
C LEU A 428 -3.81 -2.98 -7.19
N HIS A 429 -3.87 -3.56 -6.00
CA HIS A 429 -4.23 -2.87 -4.75
C HIS A 429 -3.03 -2.80 -3.82
N ALA A 430 -2.71 -1.61 -3.32
CA ALA A 430 -1.66 -1.43 -2.32
C ALA A 430 -1.96 -0.40 -1.25
N GLY A 431 -1.37 -0.58 -0.07
CA GLY A 431 -1.53 0.32 1.07
C GLY A 431 -0.69 1.58 0.93
N PHE A 432 0.58 1.40 0.56
CA PHE A 432 1.50 2.50 0.31
C PHE A 432 2.55 2.18 -0.75
N PHE A 433 3.40 3.14 -1.13
CA PHE A 433 4.58 2.88 -1.96
C PHE A 433 5.86 3.53 -1.45
N LEU A 434 7.00 2.96 -1.81
CA LEU A 434 8.33 3.51 -1.54
C LEU A 434 9.31 2.87 -2.53
N GLY A 435 10.21 3.64 -3.14
CA GLY A 435 11.11 3.13 -4.16
C GLY A 435 12.09 4.16 -4.70
N PRO A 436 12.88 3.82 -5.73
CA PRO A 436 13.87 4.72 -6.28
C PRO A 436 13.22 5.94 -6.97
N ARG A 437 14.00 7.02 -7.17
CA ARG A 437 13.53 8.26 -7.81
C ARG A 437 12.82 8.02 -9.15
N GLY A 438 13.36 7.09 -9.96
CA GLY A 438 12.81 6.73 -11.27
C GLY A 438 11.41 6.12 -11.19
N PHE A 439 11.08 5.43 -10.09
CA PHE A 439 9.75 4.88 -9.88
C PHE A 439 8.71 5.97 -9.65
N TYR A 440 9.00 6.95 -8.78
CA TYR A 440 8.09 8.07 -8.57
C TYR A 440 7.90 8.90 -9.84
N ALA A 441 8.98 9.12 -10.61
CA ALA A 441 8.90 9.77 -11.91
C ALA A 441 7.99 9.00 -12.88
N ALA A 442 8.22 7.69 -13.01
CA ALA A 442 7.39 6.83 -13.84
C ALA A 442 5.90 6.89 -13.46
N LEU A 443 5.56 6.87 -12.16
CA LEU A 443 4.17 7.02 -11.72
C LEU A 443 3.58 8.39 -12.06
N ARG A 444 4.37 9.47 -12.00
CA ARG A 444 3.89 10.81 -12.40
C ARG A 444 3.64 10.91 -13.91
N GLU A 445 4.50 10.28 -14.70
CA GLU A 445 4.50 10.35 -16.17
C GLU A 445 3.49 9.40 -16.83
N LEU A 446 3.01 8.36 -16.12
CA LEU A 446 1.99 7.47 -16.65
C LEU A 446 0.68 8.21 -16.98
N PRO A 447 0.01 7.86 -18.10
CA PRO A 447 -1.34 8.33 -18.38
C PRO A 447 -2.27 8.04 -17.21
N GLU A 448 -3.20 8.95 -16.92
CA GLU A 448 -4.11 8.80 -15.78
C GLU A 448 -4.94 7.51 -15.88
N SER A 449 -5.36 7.11 -17.08
CA SER A 449 -6.07 5.85 -17.31
C SER A 449 -5.25 4.62 -16.93
N GLU A 450 -3.93 4.66 -17.08
CA GLU A 450 -3.05 3.57 -16.67
C GLU A 450 -2.79 3.61 -15.18
N ARG A 451 -2.46 4.79 -14.64
CA ARG A 451 -2.23 4.99 -13.21
C ARG A 451 -3.45 4.65 -12.37
N ALA A 452 -4.67 4.89 -12.87
CA ALA A 452 -5.92 4.53 -12.22
C ALA A 452 -6.11 3.01 -12.03
N GLN A 453 -5.34 2.17 -12.75
CA GLN A 453 -5.33 0.72 -12.53
C GLN A 453 -4.57 0.32 -11.26
N PHE A 454 -3.81 1.24 -10.65
CA PHE A 454 -3.12 1.05 -9.37
C PHE A 454 -3.94 1.65 -8.23
N GLY A 455 -4.83 0.84 -7.67
CA GLY A 455 -5.69 1.23 -6.56
C GLY A 455 -4.91 1.33 -5.26
N MET A 456 -4.51 2.55 -4.88
CA MET A 456 -3.92 2.82 -3.56
C MET A 456 -5.04 2.93 -2.51
N ARG A 457 -5.08 2.04 -1.51
CA ARG A 457 -6.21 1.85 -0.58
C ARG A 457 -5.77 1.84 0.88
N GLY A 458 -6.73 1.83 1.81
CA GLY A 458 -6.46 1.67 3.23
C GLY A 458 -5.92 0.28 3.59
N VAL A 459 -5.15 0.20 4.68
CA VAL A 459 -4.53 -1.06 5.13
C VAL A 459 -5.55 -2.06 5.64
N ALA A 460 -6.68 -1.61 6.20
CA ALA A 460 -7.79 -2.48 6.57
C ALA A 460 -8.44 -3.15 5.36
N PHE A 461 -8.34 -2.56 4.16
CA PHE A 461 -8.72 -3.25 2.93
C PHE A 461 -7.65 -4.25 2.51
N VAL A 462 -6.40 -3.79 2.34
CA VAL A 462 -5.31 -4.56 1.73
C VAL A 462 -4.88 -5.74 2.60
N ASN A 463 -4.70 -5.51 3.90
CA ASN A 463 -4.17 -6.46 4.86
C ASN A 463 -5.27 -7.23 5.61
N GLN A 464 -6.55 -7.07 5.29
CA GLN A 464 -7.61 -7.86 5.93
C GLN A 464 -8.50 -8.53 4.91
N LEU A 465 -8.97 -9.74 5.22
CA LEU A 465 -9.97 -10.43 4.42
C LEU A 465 -11.38 -10.21 4.95
N TYR A 466 -11.54 -10.32 6.27
CA TYR A 466 -12.83 -10.22 6.94
C TYR A 466 -13.31 -8.78 7.03
N GLY A 467 -14.58 -8.56 6.68
CA GLY A 467 -15.23 -7.25 6.63
C GLY A 467 -16.55 -7.34 5.86
N ALA A 468 -17.27 -6.21 5.74
CA ALA A 468 -18.54 -6.15 5.01
C ALA A 468 -18.41 -6.52 3.52
N ASP A 469 -17.22 -6.36 2.95
CA ASP A 469 -16.84 -6.62 1.57
C ASP A 469 -16.00 -7.90 1.41
N GLN A 470 -16.03 -8.80 2.40
CA GLN A 470 -15.26 -10.05 2.39
C GLN A 470 -15.44 -10.85 1.09
N GLU A 471 -16.67 -11.02 0.63
CA GLU A 471 -16.95 -11.81 -0.58
C GLU A 471 -16.26 -11.20 -1.81
N LEU A 472 -16.34 -9.87 -1.96
CA LEU A 472 -15.64 -9.16 -3.04
C LEU A 472 -14.14 -9.46 -2.98
N ARG A 473 -13.52 -9.32 -1.80
CA ARG A 473 -12.10 -9.59 -1.60
C ARG A 473 -11.72 -11.04 -1.93
N VAL A 474 -12.55 -12.01 -1.56
CA VAL A 474 -12.33 -13.43 -1.89
C VAL A 474 -12.36 -13.66 -3.40
N LEU A 475 -13.34 -13.07 -4.11
CA LEU A 475 -13.46 -13.20 -5.57
C LEU A 475 -12.30 -12.51 -6.29
N GLN A 476 -11.77 -11.42 -5.76
CA GLN A 476 -10.63 -10.71 -6.35
C GLN A 476 -9.30 -11.43 -6.10
N ARG A 477 -9.10 -11.99 -4.89
CA ARG A 477 -7.83 -12.54 -4.40
C ARG A 477 -7.68 -14.06 -4.63
N ARG A 478 -8.03 -14.54 -5.82
CA ARG A 478 -8.00 -15.96 -6.17
C ARG A 478 -6.57 -16.51 -6.15
N ALA A 479 -6.41 -17.73 -5.65
CA ALA A 479 -5.14 -18.47 -5.63
C ALA A 479 -3.95 -17.60 -5.20
N ALA A 480 -4.11 -16.81 -4.13
CA ALA A 480 -3.11 -15.84 -3.72
C ALA A 480 -1.79 -16.51 -3.30
N ARG A 481 -0.66 -15.88 -3.64
CA ARG A 481 0.66 -16.25 -3.16
C ARG A 481 1.20 -15.09 -2.34
N CYS A 482 1.20 -15.30 -1.03
CA CYS A 482 1.66 -14.34 -0.04
C CYS A 482 3.11 -14.64 0.29
N ILE A 483 4.04 -13.93 -0.35
CA ILE A 483 5.47 -14.27 -0.30
C ILE A 483 6.19 -13.27 0.59
N ASN A 484 6.70 -13.74 1.72
CA ASN A 484 7.33 -12.90 2.74
C ASN A 484 8.69 -13.45 3.16
N THR A 485 9.57 -12.55 3.55
CA THR A 485 10.90 -12.91 4.08
C THR A 485 10.81 -13.11 5.60
N THR A 486 11.54 -14.10 6.12
CA THR A 486 11.77 -14.27 7.56
C THR A 486 13.26 -14.28 7.86
N MET A 487 13.65 -13.88 9.07
CA MET A 487 15.05 -13.89 9.48
C MET A 487 15.52 -15.32 9.77
N MET A 488 14.70 -16.09 10.49
CA MET A 488 14.97 -17.47 10.90
C MET A 488 13.68 -18.31 10.89
N VAL A 489 13.87 -19.63 10.93
CA VAL A 489 12.79 -20.61 11.11
C VAL A 489 13.25 -21.66 12.12
N THR A 490 12.37 -22.06 13.05
CA THR A 490 12.63 -23.15 13.98
C THR A 490 12.27 -24.51 13.38
N LEU A 491 12.87 -25.61 13.86
CA LEU A 491 12.50 -26.96 13.39
C LEU A 491 11.04 -27.36 13.75
N LEU A 492 10.39 -26.62 14.64
CA LEU A 492 8.97 -26.77 14.95
C LEU A 492 8.06 -25.91 14.05
N GLY A 493 8.64 -25.17 13.10
CA GLY A 493 7.90 -24.41 12.09
C GLY A 493 7.60 -22.95 12.45
N ALA A 494 8.12 -22.43 13.56
CA ALA A 494 7.94 -21.02 13.90
C ALA A 494 8.87 -20.13 13.05
N ALA A 495 8.34 -19.05 12.50
CA ALA A 495 9.10 -18.06 11.74
C ALA A 495 9.40 -16.83 12.59
N VAL A 496 10.65 -16.37 12.59
CA VAL A 496 11.12 -15.22 13.36
C VAL A 496 11.44 -14.07 12.40
N SER A 497 10.70 -12.97 12.45
CA SER A 497 10.75 -11.93 11.42
C SER A 497 10.99 -10.50 11.92
N ASP A 498 10.82 -10.23 13.21
CA ASP A 498 10.73 -8.86 13.72
C ASP A 498 11.60 -8.56 14.95
N ALA A 499 12.09 -9.57 15.66
CA ALA A 499 12.85 -9.38 16.89
C ALA A 499 14.04 -10.35 17.05
N LEU A 500 15.02 -9.90 17.85
CA LEU A 500 16.17 -10.70 18.27
C LEU A 500 15.84 -11.54 19.50
N GLU A 501 16.66 -12.56 19.76
CA GLU A 501 16.56 -13.43 20.95
C GLU A 501 16.60 -12.65 22.28
N SER A 502 17.19 -11.45 22.27
CA SER A 502 17.21 -10.55 23.42
C SER A 502 15.90 -9.78 23.66
N GLY A 503 14.84 -10.02 22.89
CA GLY A 503 13.60 -9.22 22.91
C GLY A 503 13.73 -7.85 22.23
N ARG A 504 14.87 -7.57 21.58
CA ARG A 504 15.09 -6.29 20.87
C ARG A 504 14.39 -6.33 19.53
N VAL A 505 13.60 -5.31 19.25
CA VAL A 505 12.83 -5.15 18.02
C VAL A 505 13.76 -4.70 16.89
N VAL A 506 13.80 -5.48 15.82
CA VAL A 506 14.57 -5.21 14.59
C VAL A 506 13.77 -4.31 13.66
N SER A 507 12.49 -4.62 13.46
CA SER A 507 11.57 -3.91 12.58
C SER A 507 10.20 -3.75 13.25
N GLY A 508 9.37 -4.77 13.20
CA GLY A 508 8.08 -4.81 13.87
C GLY A 508 7.13 -5.85 13.28
N VAL A 509 5.97 -6.00 13.91
CA VAL A 509 4.95 -7.01 13.55
C VAL A 509 4.47 -6.82 12.11
N GLY A 510 4.25 -5.56 11.70
CA GLY A 510 3.82 -5.20 10.35
C GLY A 510 2.53 -5.89 9.93
N GLY A 511 2.41 -6.22 8.64
CA GLY A 511 1.29 -6.95 8.07
C GLY A 511 1.59 -8.39 7.65
N GLN A 512 2.80 -8.92 7.90
CA GLN A 512 3.16 -10.28 7.46
C GLN A 512 2.18 -11.33 8.00
N TYR A 513 1.86 -11.26 9.31
CA TYR A 513 0.88 -12.14 9.95
C TYR A 513 -0.48 -12.11 9.23
N ASN A 514 -0.94 -10.92 8.84
CA ASN A 514 -2.21 -10.76 8.14
C ASN A 514 -2.25 -11.55 6.82
N PHE A 515 -1.19 -11.50 6.03
CA PHE A 515 -1.11 -12.23 4.77
C PHE A 515 -0.97 -13.74 4.97
N VAL A 516 -0.32 -14.19 6.06
CA VAL A 516 -0.29 -15.60 6.46
C VAL A 516 -1.70 -16.08 6.81
N ALA A 517 -2.40 -15.38 7.70
CA ALA A 517 -3.76 -15.73 8.10
C ALA A 517 -4.73 -15.69 6.91
N MET A 518 -4.62 -14.67 6.05
CA MET A 518 -5.42 -14.53 4.84
C MET A 518 -5.20 -15.68 3.86
N ALA A 519 -3.96 -16.16 3.70
CA ALA A 519 -3.67 -17.27 2.81
C ALA A 519 -4.34 -18.59 3.27
N HIS A 520 -4.57 -18.77 4.57
CA HIS A 520 -5.33 -19.93 5.07
C HIS A 520 -6.84 -19.79 4.84
N ALA A 521 -7.36 -18.57 4.82
CA ALA A 521 -8.78 -18.29 4.63
C ALA A 521 -9.20 -18.22 3.15
N LEU A 522 -8.28 -17.88 2.24
CA LEU A 522 -8.55 -17.77 0.81
C LEU A 522 -8.47 -19.14 0.11
N PRO A 523 -9.48 -19.53 -0.68
CA PRO A 523 -9.43 -20.76 -1.48
C PRO A 523 -8.22 -20.82 -2.42
N GLY A 524 -7.44 -21.90 -2.30
CA GLY A 524 -6.26 -22.15 -3.13
C GLY A 524 -5.10 -21.19 -2.91
N ALA A 525 -5.12 -20.35 -1.86
CA ALA A 525 -4.03 -19.46 -1.51
C ALA A 525 -2.93 -20.17 -0.70
N ARG A 526 -1.72 -19.61 -0.71
CA ARG A 526 -0.55 -20.12 0.02
C ARG A 526 0.26 -18.98 0.61
N SER A 527 0.67 -19.16 1.87
CA SER A 527 1.73 -18.38 2.50
C SER A 527 3.08 -19.04 2.19
N ILE A 528 4.02 -18.26 1.68
CA ILE A 528 5.36 -18.73 1.31
C ILE A 528 6.36 -17.88 2.09
N LEU A 529 7.06 -18.52 3.02
CA LEU A 529 8.08 -17.86 3.84
C LEU A 529 9.47 -18.19 3.28
N CYS A 530 10.17 -17.16 2.86
CA CYS A 530 11.50 -17.24 2.28
C CYS A 530 12.55 -16.95 3.36
N VAL A 531 13.54 -17.84 3.49
CA VAL A 531 14.63 -17.69 4.44
C VAL A 531 15.94 -18.10 3.77
N ARG A 532 17.01 -17.34 4.03
CA ARG A 532 18.36 -17.78 3.68
C ARG A 532 18.72 -18.94 4.60
N ALA A 533 19.24 -20.05 4.09
CA ALA A 533 19.56 -21.21 4.94
C ALA A 533 20.62 -20.87 6.01
N THR A 534 21.55 -19.96 5.70
CA THR A 534 22.62 -19.53 6.60
C THR A 534 22.76 -18.01 6.61
N ARG A 535 23.46 -17.50 7.62
CA ARG A 535 23.94 -16.13 7.71
C ARG A 535 25.42 -16.13 8.12
N THR A 536 26.18 -15.16 7.66
CA THR A 536 27.58 -14.97 8.06
C THR A 536 27.75 -13.64 8.76
N ARG A 537 28.30 -13.65 9.97
CA ARG A 537 28.59 -12.45 10.75
C ARG A 537 29.97 -12.57 11.38
N HIS A 538 30.81 -11.54 11.19
CA HIS A 538 32.21 -11.52 11.67
C HIS A 538 33.01 -12.79 11.27
N GLY A 539 32.88 -13.21 10.01
CA GLY A 539 33.55 -14.40 9.48
C GLY A 539 32.96 -15.74 9.93
N ARG A 540 31.96 -15.75 10.83
CA ARG A 540 31.32 -16.99 11.29
C ARG A 540 29.98 -17.21 10.60
N THR A 541 29.85 -18.36 9.94
CA THR A 541 28.61 -18.80 9.31
C THR A 541 27.79 -19.65 10.29
N THR A 542 26.50 -19.32 10.42
CA THR A 542 25.54 -20.00 11.28
C THR A 542 24.25 -20.28 10.52
N SER A 543 23.54 -21.34 10.90
CA SER A 543 22.23 -21.67 10.33
C SER A 543 21.16 -20.62 10.72
N ASN A 544 20.26 -20.30 9.79
CA ASN A 544 18.99 -19.63 10.10
C ASN A 544 17.85 -20.63 10.33
N ILE A 545 18.10 -21.91 10.08
CA ILE A 545 17.24 -23.02 10.47
C ILE A 545 17.74 -23.50 11.84
N VAL A 546 17.02 -23.17 12.90
CA VAL A 546 17.46 -23.35 14.29
C VAL A 546 16.55 -24.33 15.03
N TRP A 547 17.03 -24.96 16.10
CA TRP A 547 16.17 -25.82 16.92
C TRP A 547 15.11 -24.99 17.66
N ASN A 548 15.57 -23.94 18.34
CA ASN A 548 14.78 -22.98 19.08
C ASN A 548 15.30 -21.55 18.84
N TYR A 549 14.47 -20.56 19.14
CA TYR A 549 14.83 -19.15 19.17
C TYR A 549 14.10 -18.48 20.32
N GLY A 550 14.78 -17.68 21.13
CA GLY A 550 14.15 -16.99 22.24
C GLY A 550 13.39 -15.74 21.81
N HIS A 551 12.24 -15.90 21.15
CA HIS A 551 11.25 -14.82 21.01
C HIS A 551 9.87 -15.37 20.68
#